data_AF-A0AAW2L5G3-F1
#
_entry.id   AF-A0AAW2L5G3-F1
#
_cell.length_a   1.000
_cell.length_b   1.000
_cell.length_c   1.000
_cell.angle_alpha   90.00
_cell.angle_beta   90.00
_cell.angle_gamma   90.00
#
_symmetry.space_group_name_H-M   'P 1'
#
loop_
_entity.id
_entity.type
_entity.pdbx_description
1 polymer ?
#
loop_
_entity_poly.entity_id
_entity_poly.type
_entity_poly.pdbx_seq_one_letter_code
_entity_poly.pdbx_strand_id
1 'polypeptide(L)'
;MLGADWEVIAFKARLVAKGYTQRPGVDFEETYSPVAMAKSIQILLAIAACYDYEIWQMDVKMTFLNDFAEEEIYMNQSEGFTAVGKEQKVYRL
;
A
#
# COMPACT_ATOMS: atom_id res chain seq x y z
N MET A 1 -17.46 9.65 9.47
CA MET A 1 -17.18 10.83 10.33
C MET A 1 -18.52 11.40 10.73
N LEU A 2 -18.68 11.81 11.99
CA LEU A 2 -19.92 12.40 12.48
C LEU A 2 -19.73 13.91 12.57
N GLY A 3 -20.69 14.67 12.07
CA GLY A 3 -20.72 16.13 12.16
C GLY A 3 -21.08 16.60 13.57
N ALA A 4 -21.08 17.92 13.76
CA ALA A 4 -21.42 18.55 15.05
C ALA A 4 -22.81 18.14 15.58
N ASP A 5 -23.73 17.80 14.68
CA ASP A 5 -25.11 17.40 14.97
C ASP A 5 -25.34 15.87 14.91
N TRP A 6 -24.29 15.08 15.06
CA TRP A 6 -24.32 13.60 14.96
C TRP A 6 -24.76 13.05 13.59
N GLU A 7 -24.82 13.90 12.57
CA GLU A 7 -25.10 13.48 11.21
C GLU A 7 -23.89 12.78 10.58
N VAL A 8 -24.16 11.72 9.81
CA VAL A 8 -23.10 11.01 9.07
C VAL A 8 -22.66 11.88 7.89
N ILE A 9 -21.57 12.61 8.07
CA ILE A 9 -21.04 13.55 7.05
C ILE A 9 -20.15 12.87 6.01
N ALA A 10 -19.64 11.66 6.29
CA ALA A 10 -18.80 10.92 5.35
C ALA A 10 -18.70 9.43 5.70
N PHE A 11 -18.88 8.59 4.69
CA PHE A 11 -18.52 7.18 4.71
C PHE A 11 -17.06 7.05 4.27
N LYS A 12 -16.21 6.46 5.12
CA LYS A 12 -14.81 6.18 4.77
C LYS A 12 -14.73 4.77 4.21
N ALA A 13 -14.34 4.65 2.95
CA ALA A 13 -13.93 3.39 2.35
C ALA A 13 -12.41 3.38 2.18
N ARG A 14 -11.78 2.23 2.39
CA ARG A 14 -10.35 2.02 2.13
C ARG A 14 -10.22 1.08 0.94
N LEU A 15 -9.62 1.57 -0.14
CA LEU A 15 -9.26 0.72 -1.28
C LEU A 15 -7.94 0.02 -0.94
N VAL A 16 -7.94 -1.31 -1.07
CA VAL A 16 -6.74 -2.14 -0.87
C VAL A 16 -6.59 -3.00 -2.11
N ALA A 17 -5.50 -2.79 -2.85
CA ALA A 17 -5.13 -3.69 -3.93
C ALA A 17 -4.90 -5.09 -3.36
N LYS A 18 -5.70 -6.07 -3.80
CA LYS A 18 -5.44 -7.49 -3.51
C LYS A 18 -4.57 -8.03 -4.63
N GLY A 19 -3.26 -8.03 -4.42
CA GLY A 19 -2.32 -8.73 -5.31
C GLY A 19 -2.49 -10.23 -5.15
N TYR A 20 -3.27 -10.88 -6.01
CA TYR A 20 -3.37 -12.35 -6.09
C TYR A 20 -2.20 -12.98 -6.86
N THR A 21 -1.05 -12.31 -6.91
CA THR A 21 0.14 -12.77 -7.62
C THR A 21 0.95 -13.80 -6.83
N GLN A 22 0.73 -13.91 -5.52
CA GLN A 22 1.43 -14.86 -4.67
C GLN A 22 0.83 -16.26 -4.78
N ARG A 23 1.66 -17.25 -5.13
CA ARG A 23 1.27 -18.66 -5.17
C ARG A 23 1.53 -19.30 -3.79
N PRO A 24 0.54 -19.99 -3.19
CA PRO A 24 0.74 -20.76 -1.97
C PRO A 24 1.92 -21.74 -2.13
N GLY A 25 2.88 -21.70 -1.21
CA GLY A 25 4.07 -22.57 -1.23
C GLY A 25 5.20 -22.13 -2.18
N VAL A 26 5.06 -21.01 -2.90
CA VAL A 26 6.14 -20.41 -3.72
C VAL A 26 6.49 -19.04 -3.16
N ASP A 27 5.54 -18.09 -3.22
CA ASP A 27 5.80 -16.67 -2.89
C ASP A 27 4.93 -16.17 -1.72
N PHE A 28 4.05 -17.03 -1.19
CA PHE A 28 3.08 -16.66 -0.14
C PHE A 28 3.69 -16.61 1.26
N GLU A 29 4.73 -17.39 1.52
CA GLU A 29 5.46 -17.41 2.80
C GLU A 29 6.65 -16.44 2.77
N GLU A 30 7.07 -15.98 1.60
CA GLU A 30 8.22 -15.10 1.42
C GLU A 30 7.80 -13.63 1.57
N THR A 31 7.98 -13.10 2.79
CA THR A 31 7.83 -11.68 3.04
C THR A 31 9.03 -10.91 2.47
N TYR A 32 8.96 -10.49 1.20
CA TYR A 32 9.89 -9.53 0.62
C TYR A 32 9.62 -8.13 1.15
N SER A 33 9.98 -7.90 2.41
CA SER A 33 10.04 -6.53 2.94
C SER A 33 11.41 -5.96 2.60
N PRO A 34 11.52 -4.78 1.97
CA PRO A 34 12.78 -4.11 1.72
C PRO A 34 13.30 -3.50 3.03
N VAL A 35 13.53 -4.34 4.05
CA VAL A 35 14.15 -3.90 5.29
C VAL A 35 15.65 -3.88 5.03
N ALA A 36 16.20 -2.68 4.85
CA ALA A 36 17.64 -2.51 4.87
C ALA A 36 18.18 -3.10 6.19
N MET A 37 19.12 -4.05 6.08
CA MET A 37 19.76 -4.62 7.27
C MET A 37 20.48 -3.51 8.03
N ALA A 38 20.33 -3.47 9.36
CA ALA A 38 20.96 -2.45 10.21
C ALA A 38 22.48 -2.35 10.00
N LYS A 39 23.15 -3.48 9.72
CA LYS A 39 24.58 -3.52 9.38
C LYS A 39 24.90 -2.72 8.12
N SER A 40 24.07 -2.81 7.08
CA SER A 40 24.25 -2.05 5.84
C SER A 40 24.10 -0.55 6.08
N ILE A 41 23.14 -0.14 6.90
CA ILE A 41 22.95 1.26 7.30
C ILE A 41 24.17 1.77 8.07
N GLN A 42 24.68 0.98 9.03
CA GLN A 42 25.87 1.34 9.80
C GLN A 42 27.12 1.51 8.93
N ILE A 43 27.33 0.62 7.95
CA ILE A 43 28.43 0.75 6.99
C ILE A 43 28.29 2.02 6.16
N LEU A 44 27.08 2.32 5.66
CA LEU A 44 26.82 3.54 4.91
C LEU A 44 27.11 4.81 5.73
N LEU A 45 26.67 4.82 7.00
CA LEU A 45 26.93 5.93 7.93
C LEU A 45 28.43 6.08 8.24
N ALA A 46 29.15 4.96 8.41
CA ALA A 46 30.59 4.98 8.63
C ALA A 46 31.35 5.56 7.43
N ILE A 47 30.95 5.18 6.21
CA ILE A 47 31.51 5.74 4.98
C ILE A 47 31.22 7.23 4.91
N ALA A 48 29.97 7.64 5.12
CA ALA A 48 29.60 9.05 5.09
C ALA A 48 30.40 9.88 6.10
N ALA A 49 30.60 9.38 7.33
CA ALA A 49 31.42 10.06 8.33
C ALA A 49 32.91 10.12 7.95
N CYS A 50 33.46 9.07 7.34
CA CYS A 50 34.86 9.04 6.88
C CYS A 50 35.15 10.05 5.76
N TYR A 51 34.17 10.30 4.89
CA TYR A 51 34.33 11.18 3.73
C TYR A 51 33.63 12.54 3.90
N ASP A 52 33.12 12.84 5.10
CA ASP A 52 32.37 14.06 5.42
C ASP A 52 31.20 14.32 4.45
N TYR A 53 30.44 13.26 4.15
CA TYR A 53 29.28 13.33 3.28
C TYR A 53 28.04 13.77 4.04
N GLU A 54 27.28 14.66 3.41
CA GLU A 54 25.97 15.06 3.88
C GLU A 54 24.91 14.00 3.53
N ILE A 55 24.15 13.55 4.52
CA ILE A 55 23.07 12.59 4.34
C ILE A 55 21.74 13.32 4.39
N TRP A 56 20.98 13.17 3.30
CA TRP A 56 19.62 13.68 3.19
C TRP A 56 18.62 12.52 3.30
N GLN A 57 17.72 12.59 4.27
CA GLN A 57 16.63 11.62 4.40
C GLN A 57 15.42 12.09 3.61
N MET A 58 14.97 11.30 2.64
CA MET A 58 13.74 11.54 1.92
C MET A 58 12.67 10.54 2.36
N ASP A 59 11.68 11.02 3.12
CA ASP A 59 10.49 10.25 3.45
C ASP A 59 9.49 10.34 2.29
N VAL A 60 9.40 9.27 1.50
CA VAL A 60 8.48 9.23 0.36
C VAL A 60 7.09 8.87 0.85
N LYS A 61 6.26 9.90 1.06
CA LYS A 61 4.89 9.80 1.60
C LYS A 61 3.92 8.97 0.74
N MET A 62 4.26 8.69 -0.51
CA MET A 62 3.46 7.85 -1.41
C MET A 62 4.38 7.07 -2.36
N THR A 63 4.89 5.92 -1.93
CA THR A 63 5.45 4.93 -2.85
C THR A 63 4.33 4.03 -3.36
N PHE A 64 3.34 4.61 -4.03
CA PHE A 64 2.73 3.89 -5.14
C PHE A 64 3.64 4.19 -6.32
N LEU A 65 4.18 3.16 -6.97
CA LEU A 65 4.90 3.34 -8.22
C LEU A 65 3.99 4.19 -9.11
N ASN A 66 4.45 5.39 -9.50
CA ASN A 66 3.73 6.29 -10.40
C ASN A 66 3.83 5.74 -11.83
N ASP A 67 3.44 4.49 -11.98
CA ASP A 67 3.29 3.83 -13.25
C ASP A 67 1.79 3.82 -13.57
N PHE A 68 1.44 4.14 -14.81
CA PHE A 68 0.06 3.95 -15.24
C PHE A 68 -0.14 2.43 -15.30
N ALA A 69 -0.98 1.90 -14.42
CA ALA A 69 -1.39 0.51 -14.53
C ALA A 69 -2.13 0.36 -15.87
N GLU A 70 -1.50 -0.28 -16.86
CA GLU A 70 -2.15 -0.69 -18.12
C GLU A 70 -3.17 -1.83 -17.87
N GLU A 71 -3.20 -2.38 -16.66
CA GLU A 71 -4.08 -3.47 -16.26
C GLU A 71 -5.50 -2.97 -15.94
N GLU A 72 -6.52 -3.67 -16.43
CA GLU A 72 -7.90 -3.44 -16.01
C GLU A 72 -8.09 -3.87 -14.54
N ILE A 73 -8.31 -2.89 -13.65
CA ILE A 73 -8.48 -3.16 -12.22
C ILE A 73 -9.96 -3.40 -11.91
N TYR A 74 -10.26 -4.58 -11.38
CA TYR A 74 -11.58 -4.93 -10.87
C TYR A 74 -11.60 -4.86 -9.34
N MET A 75 -12.64 -4.25 -8.77
CA MET A 75 -12.80 -4.03 -7.34
C MET A 75 -14.10 -4.65 -6.83
N ASN A 76 -14.00 -5.49 -5.80
CA ASN A 76 -15.17 -6.02 -5.11
C ASN A 76 -15.99 -4.90 -4.46
N GLN A 77 -17.29 -5.13 -4.29
CA GLN A 77 -18.14 -4.20 -3.54
C GLN A 77 -17.67 -4.04 -2.10
N SER A 78 -17.74 -2.81 -1.59
CA SER A 78 -17.41 -2.54 -0.19
C SER A 78 -18.38 -3.26 0.74
N GLU A 79 -17.87 -3.75 1.88
CA GLU A 79 -18.72 -4.29 2.95
C GLU A 79 -19.76 -3.24 3.36
N GLY A 80 -21.05 -3.57 3.20
CA GLY A 80 -22.18 -2.66 3.45
C GLY A 80 -22.80 -2.02 2.21
N PHE A 81 -22.23 -2.20 1.00
CA PHE A 81 -22.84 -1.78 -0.28
C PHE A 81 -23.42 -2.96 -1.08
N THR A 82 -23.56 -4.13 -0.46
CA THR A 82 -24.02 -5.33 -1.15
C THR A 82 -25.54 -5.27 -1.37
N ALA A 83 -25.97 -4.91 -2.59
CA ALA A 83 -27.39 -4.96 -2.95
C ALA A 83 -27.82 -6.42 -3.18
N VAL A 84 -28.98 -6.81 -2.63
CA VAL A 84 -29.53 -8.17 -2.73
C VAL A 84 -29.65 -8.59 -4.21
N GLY A 85 -29.02 -9.71 -4.57
CA GLY A 85 -28.96 -10.25 -5.94
C GLY A 85 -27.84 -9.66 -6.82
N LYS A 86 -26.98 -8.79 -6.29
CA LYS A 86 -25.82 -8.20 -7.00
C LYS A 86 -24.51 -8.41 -6.25
N GLU A 87 -24.47 -9.34 -5.30
CA GLU A 87 -23.35 -9.59 -4.39
C GLU A 87 -22.04 -9.93 -5.13
N GLN A 88 -22.15 -10.53 -6.31
CA GLN A 88 -21.02 -10.98 -7.14
C GLN A 88 -20.56 -9.93 -8.17
N LYS A 89 -21.12 -8.71 -8.19
CA LYS A 89 -20.68 -7.68 -9.14
C LYS A 89 -19.42 -6.97 -8.65
N VAL A 90 -18.55 -6.65 -9.60
CA VAL A 90 -17.31 -5.88 -9.39
C VAL A 90 -17.41 -4.52 -10.07
N TYR A 91 -16.71 -3.52 -9.53
CA TYR A 91 -16.47 -2.25 -10.21
C TYR A 91 -15.25 -2.40 -11.10
N ARG A 92 -15.27 -1.77 -12.27
CA ARG A 92 -14.09 -1.58 -13.11
C ARG A 92 -13.58 -0.15 -12.89
N LEU A 93 -12.30 -0.01 -12.52
CA LEU A 93 -11.64 1.28 -12.32
C LEU A 93 -11.02 1.80 -13.63
#